data_AF-A0AAV5S034-F1
#
_entry.id   AF-A0AAV5S034-F1
#
_cell.length_a   1.000
_cell.length_b   1.000
_cell.length_c   1.000
_cell.angle_alpha   90.00
_cell.angle_beta   90.00
_cell.angle_gamma   90.00
#
_symmetry.space_group_name_H-M   'P 1'
#
loop_
_entity.id
_entity.type
_entity.pdbx_description
1 polymer ?
#
loop_
_entity_poly.entity_id
_entity_poly.type
_entity_poly.pdbx_seq_one_letter_code
_entity_poly.pdbx_strand_id
1 'polypeptide(L)'
;MTSSQTPSEKSYNAYLIPAKVNKAFATTEFESNFNTDEKVNFNEQDLTANYLTGKKILGTAITSPDSKLRAVIVKSTEDDAITDLKPVKKIANLQVTEREGNEHALIDEVKKFNEYLNLMNTIHS
;
A
#
# COMPACT_ATOMS: atom_id res chain seq x y z
N MET A 1 -31.28 -26.20 5.44
CA MET A 1 -30.22 -25.45 6.15
C MET A 1 -29.43 -24.68 5.10
N THR A 2 -29.83 -23.45 4.80
CA THR A 2 -29.12 -22.58 3.85
C THR A 2 -28.07 -21.80 4.62
N SER A 3 -26.80 -22.14 4.43
CA SER A 3 -25.67 -21.37 4.93
C SER A 3 -25.68 -19.99 4.26
N SER A 4 -25.96 -18.95 5.04
CA SER A 4 -25.72 -17.58 4.64
C SER A 4 -24.21 -17.38 4.51
N GLN A 5 -23.66 -17.52 3.29
CA GLN A 5 -22.35 -16.99 3.00
C GLN A 5 -22.42 -15.46 3.14
N THR A 6 -21.89 -14.93 4.24
CA THR A 6 -21.53 -13.52 4.33
C THR A 6 -20.64 -13.19 3.13
N PRO A 7 -20.98 -12.17 2.31
CA PRO A 7 -20.13 -11.77 1.20
C PRO A 7 -18.73 -11.47 1.74
N SER A 8 -17.70 -12.14 1.21
CA SER A 8 -16.33 -11.88 1.61
C SER A 8 -16.03 -10.42 1.31
N GLU A 9 -15.67 -9.65 2.35
CA GLU A 9 -15.28 -8.26 2.17
C GLU A 9 -14.10 -8.18 1.19
N LYS A 10 -14.31 -7.49 0.07
CA LYS A 10 -13.28 -7.35 -0.96
C LYS A 10 -12.10 -6.55 -0.41
N SER A 11 -10.93 -7.17 -0.37
CA SER A 11 -9.66 -6.50 -0.04
C SER A 11 -8.98 -5.98 -1.31
N TYR A 12 -8.18 -4.91 -1.16
CA TYR A 12 -7.54 -4.22 -2.27
C TYR A 12 -6.03 -4.12 -2.07
N ASN A 13 -5.28 -4.12 -3.17
CA ASN A 13 -3.88 -3.70 -3.15
C ASN A 13 -3.81 -2.19 -3.37
N ALA A 14 -2.98 -1.51 -2.60
CA ALA A 14 -2.77 -0.08 -2.66
C ALA A 14 -1.29 0.22 -2.91
N TYR A 15 -1.03 1.25 -3.69
CA TYR A 15 0.31 1.65 -4.11
C TYR A 15 0.48 3.15 -3.88
N LEU A 16 1.51 3.54 -3.14
CA LEU A 16 1.99 4.91 -3.07
C LEU A 16 2.98 5.11 -4.22
N ILE A 17 2.64 6.01 -5.15
CA ILE A 17 3.41 6.23 -6.38
C ILE A 17 4.25 7.52 -6.32
N PRO A 18 5.42 7.57 -6.98
CA PRO A 18 6.31 8.74 -6.98
C PRO A 18 5.84 9.80 -8.01
N ALA A 19 4.55 10.12 -7.97
CA ALA A 19 3.90 11.04 -8.88
C ALA A 19 2.69 11.71 -8.23
N LYS A 20 2.53 13.01 -8.52
CA LYS A 20 1.31 13.74 -8.18
C LYS A 20 0.26 13.51 -9.26
N VAL A 21 -0.87 12.93 -8.85
CA VAL A 21 -2.04 12.77 -9.72
C VAL A 21 -3.02 13.91 -9.45
N ASN A 22 -3.25 14.78 -10.44
CA ASN A 22 -4.03 16.02 -10.25
C ASN A 22 -5.54 15.79 -10.12
N LYS A 23 -6.03 14.59 -10.41
CA LYS A 23 -7.46 14.26 -10.36
C LYS A 23 -7.63 12.78 -10.03
N ALA A 24 -8.64 12.44 -9.24
CA ALA A 24 -9.04 11.05 -9.07
C ALA A 24 -9.76 10.54 -10.33
N PHE A 25 -9.36 9.38 -10.84
CA PHE A 25 -10.00 8.71 -11.96
C PHE A 25 -9.84 7.19 -11.85
N ALA A 26 -10.69 6.45 -12.54
CA ALA A 26 -10.55 5.00 -12.69
C ALA A 26 -9.57 4.69 -13.83
N THR A 27 -8.73 3.68 -13.63
CA THR A 27 -7.76 3.23 -14.64
C THR A 27 -7.56 1.72 -14.55
N THR A 28 -7.29 1.09 -15.68
CA THR A 28 -6.92 -0.34 -15.79
C THR A 28 -5.41 -0.55 -15.84
N GLU A 29 -4.62 0.53 -15.82
CA GLU A 29 -3.16 0.48 -15.96
C GLU A 29 -2.49 -0.44 -14.94
N PHE A 30 -2.98 -0.45 -13.70
CA PHE A 30 -2.45 -1.30 -12.63
C PHE A 30 -2.65 -2.79 -12.90
N GLU A 31 -3.71 -3.19 -13.60
CA GLU A 31 -3.99 -4.61 -13.85
C GLU A 31 -2.95 -5.26 -14.76
N SER A 32 -2.40 -4.49 -15.71
CA SER A 32 -1.41 -4.99 -16.67
C SER A 32 0.03 -4.69 -16.27
N ASN A 33 0.27 -3.59 -15.57
CA ASN A 33 1.62 -3.07 -15.35
C ASN A 33 2.14 -3.23 -13.92
N PHE A 34 1.28 -3.69 -12.98
CA PHE A 34 1.69 -3.94 -11.61
C PHE A 34 1.68 -5.43 -11.33
N ASN A 35 2.80 -6.08 -11.62
CA ASN A 35 3.00 -7.51 -11.40
C ASN A 35 3.85 -7.72 -10.15
N THR A 36 3.25 -8.28 -9.10
CA THR A 36 3.96 -8.53 -7.84
C THR A 36 5.02 -9.62 -7.92
N ASP A 37 5.04 -10.41 -8.99
CA ASP A 37 5.93 -11.56 -9.14
C ASP A 37 7.26 -11.20 -9.81
N GLU A 38 7.34 -10.05 -10.49
CA GLU A 38 8.59 -9.58 -11.08
C GLU A 38 9.48 -8.94 -10.01
N LYS A 39 10.53 -9.64 -9.62
CA LYS A 39 11.46 -9.21 -8.57
C LYS A 39 12.78 -8.68 -9.14
N VAL A 40 13.28 -7.62 -8.50
CA VAL A 40 14.60 -7.04 -8.72
C VAL A 40 15.32 -7.02 -7.38
N ASN A 41 16.49 -7.65 -7.32
CA ASN A 41 17.28 -7.65 -6.10
C ASN A 41 18.17 -6.40 -6.03
N PHE A 42 18.13 -5.71 -4.89
CA PHE A 42 18.98 -4.55 -4.62
C PHE A 42 19.39 -4.55 -3.14
N ASN A 43 20.70 -4.56 -2.86
CA ASN A 43 21.24 -4.61 -1.49
C ASN A 43 20.55 -5.65 -0.60
N GLU A 44 20.46 -6.90 -1.08
CA GLU A 44 19.84 -8.03 -0.36
C GLU A 44 18.33 -7.90 -0.11
N GLN A 45 17.67 -6.92 -0.74
CA GLN A 45 16.22 -6.75 -0.69
C GLN A 45 15.58 -7.05 -2.04
N ASP A 46 14.50 -7.80 -2.01
CA ASP A 46 13.69 -8.06 -3.20
C ASP A 46 12.66 -6.95 -3.36
N LEU A 47 12.88 -6.12 -4.38
CA LEU A 47 11.96 -5.09 -4.83
C LEU A 47 11.06 -5.65 -5.94
N THR A 48 9.87 -5.11 -6.07
CA THR A 48 8.92 -5.47 -7.12
C THR A 48 9.04 -4.47 -8.26
N ALA A 49 9.25 -4.95 -9.49
CA ALA A 49 9.26 -4.08 -10.66
C ALA A 49 7.85 -3.89 -11.22
N ASN A 50 7.44 -2.63 -11.37
CA ASN A 50 6.17 -2.26 -11.98
C ASN A 50 6.39 -1.12 -12.99
N TYR A 51 5.37 -0.82 -13.80
CA TYR A 51 5.41 0.27 -14.76
C TYR A 51 4.23 1.22 -14.57
N LEU A 52 4.52 2.52 -14.55
CA LEU A 52 3.50 3.57 -14.49
C LEU A 52 3.78 4.59 -15.59
N THR A 53 2.81 4.82 -16.47
CA THR A 53 2.90 5.65 -17.66
C THR A 53 4.09 5.28 -18.56
N GLY A 54 4.37 3.98 -18.66
CA GLY A 54 5.52 3.43 -19.39
C GLY A 54 6.88 3.65 -18.73
N LYS A 55 6.93 4.20 -17.51
CA LYS A 55 8.16 4.36 -16.73
C LYS A 55 8.27 3.26 -15.69
N LYS A 56 9.43 2.64 -15.58
CA LYS A 56 9.71 1.64 -14.56
C LYS A 56 9.77 2.30 -13.18
N ILE A 57 9.09 1.68 -12.23
CA ILE A 57 9.12 2.01 -10.80
C ILE A 57 9.39 0.72 -10.02
N LEU A 58 10.09 0.86 -8.91
CA LEU A 58 10.38 -0.24 -8.01
C LEU A 58 9.58 -0.07 -6.73
N GLY A 59 9.07 -1.18 -6.19
CA GLY A 59 8.17 -1.17 -5.06
C GLY A 59 8.58 -2.12 -3.96
N THR A 60 8.27 -1.77 -2.72
CA THR A 60 8.38 -2.68 -1.59
C THR A 60 7.14 -2.56 -0.70
N ALA A 61 6.77 -3.66 -0.05
CA ALA A 61 5.61 -3.71 0.80
C ALA A 61 5.90 -3.14 2.19
N ILE A 62 4.96 -2.39 2.74
CA ILE A 62 4.96 -2.04 4.15
C ILE A 62 4.54 -3.28 4.93
N THR A 63 5.38 -3.72 5.85
CA THR A 63 5.12 -4.89 6.69
C THR A 63 5.00 -4.42 8.15
N SER A 64 3.82 -4.67 8.73
CA SER A 64 3.62 -4.53 10.18
C SER A 64 3.83 -5.90 10.82
N PRO A 65 4.66 -6.02 11.87
CA PRO A 65 4.71 -7.25 12.65
C PRO A 65 3.49 -7.41 13.56
N ASP A 66 2.75 -6.34 13.84
CA ASP A 66 1.51 -6.41 14.61
C ASP A 66 0.34 -6.78 13.70
N SER A 67 -0.25 -7.95 13.96
CA SER A 67 -1.43 -8.47 13.26
C SER A 67 -2.71 -7.70 13.58
N LYS A 68 -2.72 -6.83 14.60
CA LYS A 68 -3.84 -5.95 14.93
C LYS A 68 -3.88 -4.70 14.05
N LEU A 69 -2.74 -4.29 13.49
CA LEU A 69 -2.69 -3.15 12.58
C LEU A 69 -3.28 -3.52 11.22
N ARG A 70 -4.18 -2.67 10.72
CA ARG A 70 -4.86 -2.86 9.44
C ARG A 70 -4.92 -1.56 8.66
N ALA A 71 -4.55 -1.63 7.38
CA ALA A 71 -4.73 -0.52 6.46
C ALA A 71 -6.15 -0.55 5.87
N VAL A 72 -6.82 0.60 5.88
CA VAL A 72 -8.19 0.76 5.39
C VAL A 72 -8.34 2.05 4.59
N ILE A 73 -9.22 2.02 3.59
CA ILE A 73 -9.71 3.24 2.94
C ILE A 73 -10.89 3.72 3.75
N VAL A 74 -10.87 5.00 4.14
CA VAL A 74 -11.98 5.68 4.82
C VAL A 74 -12.65 6.65 3.86
N LYS A 75 -13.95 6.86 4.05
CA LYS A 75 -14.69 7.91 3.33
C LYS A 75 -15.16 8.93 4.35
N SER A 76 -14.79 10.19 4.17
CA SER A 76 -15.40 11.29 4.92
C SER A 76 -16.79 11.58 4.35
N THR A 77 -17.76 11.81 5.22
CA THR A 77 -19.13 12.20 4.85
C THR A 77 -19.33 13.72 4.81
N GLU A 78 -18.37 14.49 5.32
CA GLU A 78 -18.39 15.96 5.34
C GLU A 78 -17.04 16.51 4.86
N ASP A 79 -17.05 17.69 4.24
CA ASP A 79 -15.92 18.24 3.47
C ASP A 79 -14.64 18.50 4.29
N ASP A 80 -14.68 18.52 5.64
CA ASP A 80 -13.47 18.76 6.46
C ASP A 80 -13.49 18.16 7.88
N ALA A 81 -14.49 17.34 8.23
CA ALA A 81 -14.59 16.80 9.59
C ALA A 81 -14.03 15.37 9.71
N ILE A 82 -12.87 15.23 10.35
CA ILE A 82 -12.23 13.93 10.71
C ILE A 82 -13.08 13.15 11.75
N THR A 83 -14.20 13.71 12.23
CA THR A 83 -14.94 13.23 13.39
C THR A 83 -15.79 11.97 13.15
N ASP A 84 -16.07 11.58 11.90
CA ASP A 84 -16.83 10.34 11.59
C ASP A 84 -16.24 9.56 10.40
N LEU A 85 -14.99 9.14 10.53
CA LEU A 85 -14.32 8.30 9.52
C LEU A 85 -14.77 6.84 9.65
N LYS A 86 -15.57 6.37 8.68
CA LYS A 86 -15.96 4.96 8.57
C LYS A 86 -15.09 4.23 7.54
N PRO A 87 -14.52 3.06 7.88
CA PRO A 87 -13.78 2.24 6.92
C PRO A 87 -14.74 1.74 5.84
N VAL A 88 -14.40 1.98 4.58
CA VAL A 88 -15.21 1.55 3.42
C VAL A 88 -14.60 0.36 2.69
N LYS A 89 -13.26 0.20 2.74
CA LYS A 89 -12.55 -0.89 2.07
C LYS A 89 -11.32 -1.28 2.88
N LYS A 90 -10.98 -2.57 2.85
CA LYS A 90 -9.74 -3.11 3.44
C LYS A 90 -8.61 -3.10 2.42
N ILE A 91 -7.40 -2.82 2.89
CA ILE A 91 -6.18 -2.92 2.09
C ILE A 91 -5.45 -4.20 2.53
N ALA A 92 -5.24 -5.13 1.60
CA ALA A 92 -4.51 -6.37 1.82
C ALA A 92 -3.00 -6.15 1.77
N ASN A 93 -2.55 -5.34 0.81
CA ASN A 93 -1.14 -5.01 0.61
C ASN A 93 -1.00 -3.52 0.33
N LEU A 94 -0.14 -2.84 1.08
CA LEU A 94 0.23 -1.45 0.85
C LEU A 94 1.70 -1.43 0.43
N GLN A 95 1.97 -0.97 -0.78
CA GLN A 95 3.31 -0.84 -1.30
C GLN A 95 3.70 0.62 -1.44
N VAL A 96 4.95 0.93 -1.09
CA VAL A 96 5.60 2.18 -1.48
C VAL A 96 6.38 1.90 -2.74
N THR A 97 6.33 2.83 -3.70
CA THR A 97 7.07 2.71 -4.95
C THR A 97 7.86 3.98 -5.23
N GLU A 98 8.97 3.84 -5.92
CA GLU A 98 9.85 4.93 -6.29
C GLU A 98 10.45 4.70 -7.70
N ARG A 99 10.95 5.75 -8.34
CA ARG A 99 11.57 5.64 -9.68
C ARG A 99 12.83 4.78 -9.62
N GLU A 100 13.11 4.08 -10.71
CA GLU A 100 14.40 3.39 -10.89
C GLU A 100 15.58 4.37 -10.69
N GLY A 101 16.60 3.94 -9.95
CA GLY A 101 17.75 4.73 -9.53
C GLY A 101 17.64 5.37 -8.15
N ASN A 102 16.46 5.30 -7.50
CA ASN A 102 16.20 5.86 -6.16
C ASN A 102 15.93 4.75 -5.11
N GLU A 103 16.40 3.53 -5.34
CA GLU A 103 16.12 2.35 -4.52
C GLU A 103 16.53 2.55 -3.04
N HIS A 104 17.64 3.24 -2.81
CA HIS A 104 18.10 3.58 -1.46
C HIS A 104 17.09 4.42 -0.69
N ALA A 105 16.47 5.41 -1.34
CA ALA A 105 15.48 6.27 -0.69
C ALA A 105 14.22 5.48 -0.34
N LEU A 106 13.75 4.63 -1.27
CA LEU A 106 12.62 3.73 -1.05
C LEU A 106 12.85 2.81 0.15
N ILE A 107 14.00 2.16 0.20
CA ILE A 107 14.35 1.22 1.28
C ILE A 107 14.43 1.94 2.62
N ASP A 108 15.10 3.10 2.67
CA ASP A 108 15.25 3.88 3.90
C ASP A 108 13.91 4.41 4.42
N GLU A 109 13.04 4.91 3.54
CA GLU A 109 11.71 5.40 3.92
C GLU A 109 10.82 4.29 4.48
N VAL A 110 10.75 3.14 3.79
CA VAL A 110 9.95 2.00 4.27
C VAL A 110 10.52 1.42 5.56
N LYS A 111 11.86 1.36 5.70
CA LYS A 111 12.50 0.95 6.95
C LYS A 111 12.10 1.86 8.11
N LYS A 112 12.21 3.18 7.95
CA LYS A 112 11.83 4.17 8.98
C LYS A 112 10.36 4.04 9.37
N PHE A 113 9.47 3.84 8.39
CA PHE A 113 8.05 3.68 8.68
C PHE A 113 7.76 2.37 9.42
N ASN A 114 8.37 1.25 9.01
CA ASN A 114 8.22 -0.02 9.73
C ASN A 114 8.78 0.07 11.16
N GLU A 115 9.93 0.73 11.36
CA GLU A 115 10.48 0.99 12.69
C GLU A 115 9.52 1.79 13.57
N TYR A 116 8.86 2.81 13.01
CA TYR A 116 7.83 3.56 13.70
C TYR A 116 6.65 2.68 14.11
N LEU A 117 6.13 1.82 13.22
CA LEU A 117 5.05 0.89 13.54
C LEU A 117 5.45 -0.07 14.68
N ASN A 118 6.69 -0.56 14.66
CA ASN A 118 7.23 -1.46 15.68
C ASN A 118 7.36 -0.77 17.04
N LEU A 119 7.80 0.49 17.04
CA LEU A 119 7.93 1.30 18.24
C LEU A 119 6.55 1.57 18.85
N MET A 120 5.56 1.95 18.03
CA MET A 120 4.19 2.19 18.48
C MET A 120 3.58 0.94 19.11
N ASN A 121 3.81 -0.23 18.50
CA ASN A 121 3.39 -1.49 19.10
C ASN A 121 4.09 -1.71 20.44
N THR A 122 5.40 -1.50 20.54
CA THR A 122 6.16 -1.75 21.78
C THR A 122 5.74 -0.84 22.95
N ILE A 123 5.46 0.44 22.69
CA ILE A 123 5.10 1.41 23.74
C ILE A 123 3.66 1.19 24.24
N HIS A 124 2.75 0.77 23.37
CA HIS A 124 1.32 0.67 23.65
C HIS A 124 0.80 -0.77 23.76
N SER A 125 1.71 -1.75 23.79
CA SER A 125 1.42 -3.18 24.06
C SER A 125 0.92 -3.41 25.49
#